data_AF-A0A423TFD6-F1
#
_entry.id   AF-A0A423TFD6-F1
#
_cell.length_a   1.000
_cell.length_b   1.000
_cell.length_c   1.000
_cell.angle_alpha   90.00
_cell.angle_beta   90.00
_cell.angle_gamma   90.00
#
_symmetry.space_group_name_H-M   'P 1'
#
loop_
_entity.id
_entity.type
_entity.pdbx_description
1 polymer ?
#
loop_
_entity_poly.entity_id
_entity_poly.type
_entity_poly.pdbx_seq_one_letter_code
_entity_poly.pdbx_strand_id
1 'polypeptide(L)'
;MTDTQEKDISSRLGMCSVCAHTAAKYTCPRCGVKTCSLPCVKSHKKDAGGCSGVRDKTVMVLKEDMDNLTLLSDYRFLEEIDHKLEDNQRHPLRRYIVPRQIKGKPELPFFLNNLRNEAAKRGTTLRFLPNHFSKHKENSTRFIAKEGIIRWHIKWVFHQADITFTNTQVDENTPIITLLAHYMEPSDALTPEETEKLAYYHSASYSRIAS
;
A
#
# COMPACT_ATOMS: atom_id res chain seq x y z
N MET A 1 -3.25 -57.22 -34.55
CA MET A 1 -2.99 -56.06 -35.44
C MET A 1 -3.22 -54.80 -34.62
N THR A 2 -2.17 -54.36 -33.92
CA THR A 2 -2.18 -53.17 -33.07
C THR A 2 -1.81 -51.98 -33.94
N ASP A 3 -2.80 -51.19 -34.32
CA ASP A 3 -2.60 -49.96 -35.08
C ASP A 3 -2.31 -48.82 -34.08
N THR A 4 -1.02 -48.62 -33.82
CA THR A 4 -0.53 -47.57 -32.92
C THR A 4 -0.39 -46.29 -33.73
N GLN A 5 -1.44 -45.45 -33.75
CA GLN A 5 -1.36 -44.13 -34.37
C GLN A 5 -0.45 -43.19 -33.54
N GLU A 6 0.76 -42.96 -34.05
CA GLU A 6 1.66 -41.91 -33.61
C GLU A 6 1.01 -40.54 -33.88
N LYS A 7 0.53 -39.88 -32.81
CA LYS A 7 0.04 -38.50 -32.87
C LYS A 7 1.23 -37.55 -32.83
N ASP A 8 1.43 -36.85 -33.94
CA ASP A 8 2.35 -35.73 -34.13
C ASP A 8 2.30 -34.73 -32.95
N ILE A 9 3.37 -34.65 -32.15
CA ILE A 9 3.51 -33.76 -31.00
C ILE A 9 4.30 -32.53 -31.44
N SER A 10 3.64 -31.61 -32.14
CA SER A 10 4.16 -30.25 -32.36
C SER A 10 3.21 -29.22 -31.74
N SER A 11 3.00 -29.32 -30.42
CA SER A 11 2.33 -28.25 -29.68
C SER A 11 3.37 -27.22 -29.21
N ARG A 12 3.17 -25.93 -29.54
CA ARG A 12 4.01 -24.82 -29.03
C ARG A 12 4.13 -24.78 -27.50
N LEU A 13 3.16 -25.40 -26.80
CA LEU A 13 3.14 -25.49 -25.35
C LEU A 13 3.86 -26.74 -24.80
N GLY A 14 4.15 -27.76 -25.62
CA GLY A 14 4.67 -29.03 -25.16
C GLY A 14 3.59 -29.90 -24.49
N MET A 15 4.01 -30.84 -23.64
CA MET A 15 3.12 -31.78 -22.95
C MET A 15 2.48 -31.17 -21.70
N CYS A 16 1.35 -31.73 -21.27
CA CYS A 16 0.67 -31.35 -20.04
C CYS A 16 1.55 -31.62 -18.82
N SER A 17 1.77 -30.61 -17.97
CA SER A 17 2.57 -30.74 -16.74
C SER A 17 1.89 -31.55 -15.63
N VAL A 18 0.59 -31.84 -15.76
CA VAL A 18 -0.19 -32.57 -14.75
C VAL A 18 -0.30 -34.05 -15.09
N CYS A 19 -0.71 -34.38 -16.32
CA CYS A 19 -0.92 -35.77 -16.72
C CYS A 19 0.17 -36.34 -17.63
N ALA A 20 1.02 -35.51 -18.24
CA ALA A 20 2.09 -35.92 -19.17
C ALA A 20 1.67 -36.85 -20.34
N HIS A 21 0.38 -37.12 -20.54
CA HIS A 21 -0.11 -38.04 -21.58
C HIS A 21 -0.53 -37.34 -22.87
N THR A 22 -0.89 -36.05 -22.78
CA THR A 22 -1.41 -35.29 -23.92
C THR A 22 -0.73 -33.93 -24.02
N ALA A 23 -0.69 -33.40 -25.24
CA ALA A 23 -0.20 -32.05 -25.50
C ALA A 23 -1.01 -31.00 -24.71
N ALA A 24 -0.30 -30.05 -24.10
CA ALA A 24 -0.91 -28.95 -23.37
C ALA A 24 -1.65 -28.00 -24.32
N LYS A 25 -2.80 -27.50 -23.84
CA LYS A 25 -3.68 -26.58 -24.58
C LYS A 25 -3.84 -25.24 -23.87
N TYR A 26 -3.68 -25.21 -22.54
CA TYR A 26 -3.91 -24.03 -21.71
C TYR A 26 -2.67 -23.72 -20.89
N THR A 27 -2.45 -22.43 -20.61
CA THR A 27 -1.41 -21.95 -19.69
C THR A 27 -2.07 -21.19 -18.54
N CYS A 28 -1.72 -21.52 -17.30
CA CYS A 28 -2.22 -20.80 -16.14
C CYS A 28 -1.60 -19.39 -16.08
N PRO A 29 -2.38 -18.30 -16.02
CA PRO A 29 -1.84 -16.95 -16.07
C PRO A 29 -1.18 -16.51 -14.75
N ARG A 30 -1.31 -17.29 -13.67
CA ARG A 30 -0.64 -17.03 -12.38
C ARG A 30 0.72 -17.69 -12.28
N CYS A 31 0.80 -18.99 -12.57
CA CYS A 31 2.00 -19.81 -12.33
C CYS A 31 2.61 -20.40 -13.62
N GLY A 32 2.06 -20.10 -14.80
CA GLY A 32 2.58 -20.58 -16.07
C GLY A 32 2.40 -22.09 -16.34
N VAL A 33 1.79 -22.84 -15.42
CA VAL A 33 1.59 -24.28 -15.55
C VAL A 33 0.74 -24.59 -16.80
N LYS A 34 1.24 -25.52 -17.61
CA LYS A 34 0.64 -25.91 -18.88
C LYS A 34 -0.23 -27.15 -18.69
N THR A 35 -1.48 -27.08 -19.14
CA THR A 35 -2.48 -28.13 -18.91
C THR A 35 -3.24 -28.47 -20.19
N CYS A 36 -3.71 -29.71 -20.32
CA CYS A 36 -4.41 -30.19 -21.53
C CYS A 36 -5.94 -30.13 -21.44
N SER A 37 -6.51 -30.12 -20.22
CA SER A 37 -7.94 -30.30 -19.99
C SER A 37 -8.38 -29.70 -18.65
N LEU A 38 -9.70 -29.50 -18.49
CA LEU A 38 -10.29 -28.95 -17.27
C LEU A 38 -9.94 -29.74 -15.98
N PRO A 39 -9.93 -31.09 -15.98
CA PRO A 39 -9.44 -31.85 -14.82
C PRO A 39 -8.01 -31.49 -14.43
N CYS A 40 -7.10 -31.34 -15.41
CA CYS A 40 -5.71 -30.92 -15.16
C CYS A 40 -5.64 -29.46 -14.67
N VAL A 41 -6.51 -28.58 -15.17
CA VAL A 41 -6.63 -27.21 -14.65
C VAL A 41 -7.07 -27.22 -13.18
N LYS A 42 -8.05 -28.04 -12.80
CA LYS A 42 -8.53 -28.10 -11.41
C LYS A 42 -7.53 -28.76 -10.47
N SER A 43 -6.90 -29.86 -10.89
CA SER A 43 -5.87 -30.56 -10.12
C SER A 43 -4.70 -29.62 -9.84
N HIS A 44 -4.09 -28.97 -10.85
CA HIS A 44 -2.96 -28.08 -10.54
C HIS A 44 -3.36 -26.92 -9.62
N LYS A 45 -4.59 -26.39 -9.72
CA LYS A 45 -5.04 -25.32 -8.81
C LYS A 45 -5.09 -25.78 -7.36
N LYS A 46 -5.45 -27.05 -7.13
CA LYS A 46 -5.47 -27.67 -5.81
C LYS A 46 -4.06 -28.04 -5.34
N ASP A 47 -3.29 -28.67 -6.21
CA ASP A 47 -2.02 -29.32 -5.87
C ASP A 47 -0.84 -28.32 -5.82
N ALA A 48 -0.88 -27.25 -6.62
CA ALA A 48 0.11 -26.16 -6.58
C ALA A 48 -0.22 -25.11 -5.51
N GLY A 49 -0.44 -25.56 -4.27
CA GLY A 49 -0.57 -24.69 -3.10
C GLY A 49 -1.74 -23.70 -3.13
N GLY A 50 -2.87 -24.05 -3.76
CA GLY A 50 -4.03 -23.16 -3.86
C GLY A 50 -3.84 -22.04 -4.90
N CYS A 51 -3.47 -22.42 -6.13
CA CYS A 51 -3.33 -21.45 -7.21
C CYS A 51 -4.69 -20.84 -7.59
N SER A 52 -4.86 -19.52 -7.41
CA SER A 52 -6.09 -18.80 -7.80
C SER A 52 -6.35 -18.86 -9.32
N GLY A 53 -5.28 -19.01 -10.11
CA GLY A 53 -5.34 -18.95 -11.57
C GLY A 53 -5.66 -17.56 -12.11
N VAL A 54 -5.47 -16.52 -11.29
CA VAL A 54 -5.58 -15.11 -11.70
C VAL A 54 -4.17 -14.52 -11.70
N ARG A 55 -3.79 -13.86 -12.79
CA ARG A 55 -2.51 -13.15 -12.89
C ARG A 55 -2.48 -12.04 -11.83
N ASP A 56 -1.37 -11.98 -11.09
CA ASP A 56 -1.12 -10.85 -10.20
C ASP A 56 -0.70 -9.65 -11.06
N LYS A 57 -1.54 -8.61 -11.06
CA LYS A 57 -1.33 -7.37 -11.83
C LYS A 57 -0.41 -6.39 -11.10
N THR A 58 -0.09 -6.65 -9.83
CA THR A 58 0.62 -5.73 -8.93
C THR A 58 2.00 -6.23 -8.53
N VAL A 59 2.56 -7.18 -9.28
CA VAL A 59 3.91 -7.69 -9.04
C VAL A 59 4.91 -6.56 -9.24
N MET A 60 5.74 -6.32 -8.23
CA MET A 60 6.81 -5.33 -8.31
C MET A 60 7.88 -5.81 -9.29
N VAL A 61 8.16 -4.98 -10.30
CA VAL A 61 9.23 -5.19 -11.28
C VAL A 61 10.32 -4.17 -11.02
N LEU A 62 11.58 -4.62 -10.97
CA LEU A 62 12.71 -3.72 -10.82
C LEU A 62 12.83 -2.83 -12.06
N LYS A 63 13.37 -1.62 -11.89
CA LYS A 63 13.48 -0.65 -12.99
C LYS A 63 14.28 -1.18 -14.18
N GLU A 64 15.27 -2.03 -13.91
CA GLU A 64 16.14 -2.66 -14.91
C GLU A 64 15.38 -3.68 -15.79
N ASP A 65 14.36 -4.32 -15.24
CA ASP A 65 13.55 -5.36 -15.91
C ASP A 65 12.22 -4.81 -16.46
N MET A 66 12.00 -3.48 -16.40
CA MET A 66 10.79 -2.86 -16.93
C MET A 66 10.84 -2.79 -18.46
N ASP A 67 10.20 -3.75 -19.11
CA ASP A 67 9.94 -3.74 -20.56
C ASP A 67 8.64 -3.00 -20.92
N ASN A 68 8.50 -2.63 -22.19
CA ASN A 68 7.31 -2.00 -22.78
C ASN A 68 6.03 -2.82 -22.50
N LEU A 69 6.12 -4.15 -22.48
CA LEU A 69 4.98 -5.01 -22.15
C LEU A 69 4.52 -4.86 -20.70
N THR A 70 5.45 -4.67 -19.76
CA THR A 70 5.16 -4.39 -18.35
C THR A 70 4.48 -3.03 -18.23
N LEU A 71 5.04 -2.00 -18.88
CA LEU A 71 4.45 -0.66 -18.90
C LEU A 71 3.01 -0.65 -19.46
N LEU A 72 2.77 -1.34 -20.57
CA LEU A 72 1.43 -1.47 -21.17
C LEU A 72 0.47 -2.23 -20.25
N SER A 73 0.95 -3.24 -19.53
CA SER A 73 0.15 -3.95 -18.53
C SER A 73 -0.28 -3.01 -17.41
N ASP A 74 0.63 -2.19 -16.89
CA ASP A 74 0.36 -1.23 -15.82
C ASP A 74 -0.59 -0.12 -16.28
N TYR A 75 -0.38 0.41 -17.49
CA TYR A 75 -1.28 1.39 -18.09
C TYR A 75 -2.71 0.86 -18.20
N ARG A 76 -2.90 -0.35 -18.75
CA ARG A 76 -4.23 -0.98 -18.86
C ARG A 76 -4.85 -1.25 -17.50
N PHE A 77 -4.04 -1.60 -16.50
CA PHE A 77 -4.51 -1.80 -15.14
C PHE A 77 -5.06 -0.50 -14.54
N LEU A 78 -4.37 0.63 -14.74
CA LEU A 78 -4.84 1.94 -14.30
C LEU A 78 -6.13 2.37 -15.03
N GLU A 79 -6.23 2.17 -16.34
CA GLU A 79 -7.48 2.41 -17.09
C GLU A 79 -8.64 1.55 -16.56
N GLU A 80 -8.40 0.27 -16.29
CA GLU A 80 -9.43 -0.62 -15.75
C GLU A 80 -9.92 -0.15 -14.37
N ILE A 81 -9.02 0.36 -13.53
CA ILE A 81 -9.38 0.96 -12.24
C ILE A 81 -10.25 2.19 -12.48
N ASP A 82 -9.85 3.08 -13.39
CA ASP A 82 -10.58 4.32 -13.66
C ASP A 82 -11.99 4.03 -14.16
N HIS A 83 -12.13 3.13 -15.14
CA HIS A 83 -13.43 2.67 -15.62
C HIS A 83 -14.29 2.07 -14.50
N LYS A 84 -13.72 1.23 -13.63
CA LYS A 84 -14.45 0.68 -12.48
C LYS A 84 -14.89 1.76 -11.48
N LEU A 85 -14.09 2.80 -11.30
CA LEU A 85 -14.46 3.94 -10.46
C LEU A 85 -15.61 4.72 -11.09
N GLU A 86 -15.56 5.00 -12.39
CA GLU A 86 -16.65 5.65 -13.13
C GLU A 86 -17.95 4.83 -13.07
N ASP A 87 -17.88 3.54 -13.36
CA ASP A 87 -19.02 2.62 -13.31
C ASP A 87 -19.63 2.58 -11.92
N ASN A 88 -18.78 2.50 -10.89
CA ASN A 88 -19.23 2.55 -9.51
C ASN A 88 -19.89 3.89 -9.18
N GLN A 89 -19.34 5.02 -9.64
CA GLN A 89 -19.94 6.35 -9.46
C GLN A 89 -21.31 6.46 -10.13
N ARG A 90 -21.47 5.88 -11.33
CA ARG A 90 -22.71 5.87 -12.11
C ARG A 90 -23.71 4.79 -11.66
N HIS A 91 -23.28 3.83 -10.84
CA HIS A 91 -24.08 2.66 -10.48
C HIS A 91 -25.41 3.06 -9.80
N PRO A 92 -26.58 2.59 -10.28
CA PRO A 92 -27.88 2.99 -9.74
C PRO A 92 -28.02 2.69 -8.24
N LEU A 93 -27.50 1.56 -7.77
CA LEU A 93 -27.52 1.20 -6.36
C LEU A 93 -26.62 2.09 -5.48
N ARG A 94 -25.69 2.87 -6.04
CA ARG A 94 -25.01 3.91 -5.24
C ARG A 94 -25.95 5.03 -4.79
N ARG A 95 -27.10 5.23 -5.46
CA ARG A 95 -28.15 6.13 -4.95
C ARG A 95 -28.89 5.54 -3.74
N TYR A 96 -28.90 4.21 -3.60
CA TYR A 96 -29.70 3.48 -2.61
C TYR A 96 -28.87 2.94 -1.43
N ILE A 97 -27.63 2.52 -1.65
CA ILE A 97 -26.74 1.86 -0.66
C ILE A 97 -25.77 2.85 -0.02
N VAL A 98 -25.20 3.73 -0.84
CA VAL A 98 -24.46 4.89 -0.32
C VAL A 98 -25.55 5.95 -0.14
N PRO A 99 -25.72 6.56 1.04
CA PRO A 99 -26.45 7.80 1.09
C PRO A 99 -25.73 8.70 0.11
N ARG A 100 -26.32 8.99 -1.07
CA ARG A 100 -25.94 10.13 -1.93
C ARG A 100 -25.57 11.21 -0.93
N GLN A 101 -24.28 11.59 -0.83
CA GLN A 101 -23.75 12.51 0.18
C GLN A 101 -24.90 13.38 0.65
N ILE A 102 -25.52 13.02 1.79
CA ILE A 102 -26.75 13.70 2.19
C ILE A 102 -26.30 15.14 2.26
N LYS A 103 -26.85 16.03 1.45
CA LYS A 103 -26.49 17.45 1.49
C LYS A 103 -26.58 17.84 2.96
N GLY A 104 -25.44 18.03 3.63
CA GLY A 104 -25.35 18.26 5.08
C GLY A 104 -24.73 17.16 5.97
N LYS A 105 -24.38 15.96 5.51
CA LYS A 105 -23.56 15.02 6.31
C LYS A 105 -22.08 15.37 6.15
N PRO A 106 -21.33 15.56 7.26
CA PRO A 106 -19.92 15.88 7.18
C PRO A 106 -19.15 14.70 6.58
N GLU A 107 -18.26 15.01 5.64
CA GLU A 107 -17.34 14.08 4.96
C GLU A 107 -16.47 13.28 5.94
N LEU A 108 -16.32 13.80 7.15
CA LEU A 108 -15.55 13.24 8.25
C LEU A 108 -16.44 13.10 9.50
N PRO A 109 -16.21 12.10 10.36
CA PRO A 109 -16.79 12.04 11.69
C PRO A 109 -16.65 13.37 12.44
N PHE A 110 -17.62 13.67 13.32
CA PHE A 110 -17.69 14.95 14.03
C PHE A 110 -16.37 15.32 14.73
N PHE A 111 -15.72 14.36 15.40
CA PHE A 111 -14.47 14.60 16.11
C PHE A 111 -13.30 14.98 15.18
N LEU A 112 -13.21 14.39 13.98
CA LEU A 112 -12.20 14.75 12.97
C LEU A 112 -12.50 16.08 12.33
N ASN A 113 -13.78 16.40 12.09
CA ASN A 113 -14.17 17.71 11.59
C ASN A 113 -13.85 18.81 12.61
N ASN A 114 -14.07 18.54 13.90
CA ASN A 114 -13.72 19.47 14.97
C ASN A 114 -12.20 19.68 15.04
N LEU A 115 -11.41 18.60 15.00
CA LEU A 115 -9.95 18.67 14.91
C LEU A 115 -9.49 19.49 13.70
N ARG A 116 -10.10 19.28 12.53
CA ARG A 116 -9.80 20.05 11.31
C ARG A 116 -10.06 21.54 11.49
N ASN A 117 -11.21 21.90 12.06
CA ASN A 117 -11.59 23.28 12.28
C ASN A 117 -10.67 23.96 13.30
N GLU A 118 -10.36 23.28 14.40
CA GLU A 118 -9.45 23.80 15.43
C GLU A 118 -8.01 23.94 14.93
N ALA A 119 -7.54 23.02 14.09
CA ALA A 119 -6.26 23.15 13.41
C ALA A 119 -6.27 24.32 12.41
N ALA A 120 -7.34 24.49 11.64
CA ALA A 120 -7.48 25.59 10.68
C ALA A 120 -7.49 26.96 11.37
N LYS A 121 -8.14 27.08 12.54
CA LYS A 121 -8.07 28.30 13.39
C LYS A 121 -6.65 28.66 13.82
N ARG A 122 -5.77 27.66 13.94
CA ARG A 122 -4.34 27.82 14.27
C ARG A 122 -3.45 27.99 13.04
N GLY A 123 -4.03 28.07 11.84
CA GLY A 123 -3.29 28.19 10.57
C GLY A 123 -2.78 26.87 9.99
N THR A 124 -3.14 25.72 10.56
CA THR A 124 -2.70 24.39 10.11
C THR A 124 -3.75 23.73 9.22
N THR A 125 -3.38 23.41 7.98
CA THR A 125 -4.27 22.70 7.05
C THR A 125 -4.17 21.18 7.24
N LEU A 126 -5.21 20.55 7.79
CA LEU A 126 -5.25 19.09 7.96
C LEU A 126 -5.96 18.38 6.81
N ARG A 127 -5.27 17.38 6.25
CA ARG A 127 -5.81 16.44 5.26
C ARG A 127 -5.79 15.03 5.84
N PHE A 128 -6.93 14.35 5.80
CA PHE A 128 -7.06 12.99 6.31
C PHE A 128 -6.91 11.99 5.17
N LEU A 129 -6.11 10.94 5.39
CA LEU A 129 -6.12 9.78 4.52
C LEU A 129 -7.41 8.96 4.75
N PRO A 130 -7.89 8.19 3.76
CA PRO A 130 -8.96 7.23 3.98
C PRO A 130 -8.64 6.22 5.10
N ASN A 131 -9.67 5.74 5.80
CA ASN A 131 -9.55 4.81 6.92
C ASN A 131 -8.89 3.45 6.59
N HIS A 132 -8.79 3.11 5.31
CA HIS A 132 -8.13 1.89 4.83
C HIS A 132 -6.59 1.95 4.93
N PHE A 133 -6.00 3.14 4.99
CA PHE A 133 -4.55 3.30 5.04
C PHE A 133 -4.00 3.08 6.46
N SER A 134 -2.90 2.33 6.59
CA SER A 134 -2.23 2.11 7.88
C SER A 134 -1.86 3.41 8.58
N LYS A 135 -1.37 4.41 7.83
CA LYS A 135 -1.08 5.76 8.34
C LYS A 135 -2.28 6.43 9.03
N HIS A 136 -3.51 6.21 8.53
CA HIS A 136 -4.70 6.74 9.18
C HIS A 136 -5.01 5.99 10.48
N LYS A 137 -4.80 4.67 10.50
CA LYS A 137 -5.05 3.83 11.69
C LYS A 137 -4.03 4.10 12.80
N GLU A 138 -2.78 4.38 12.45
CA GLU A 138 -1.69 4.69 13.38
C GLU A 138 -1.79 6.11 13.94
N ASN A 139 -2.40 7.05 13.19
CA ASN A 139 -2.48 8.45 13.59
C ASN A 139 -3.33 8.63 14.86
N SER A 140 -2.69 9.06 15.93
CA SER A 140 -3.32 9.32 17.23
C SER A 140 -3.59 10.80 17.50
N THR A 141 -3.53 11.67 16.47
CA THR A 141 -3.77 13.11 16.60
C THR A 141 -5.22 13.35 17.01
N ARG A 142 -5.42 14.12 18.08
CA ARG A 142 -6.75 14.42 18.61
C ARG A 142 -6.82 15.82 19.20
N PHE A 143 -7.99 16.45 19.07
CA PHE A 143 -8.30 17.69 19.76
C PHE A 143 -8.94 17.39 21.11
N ILE A 144 -8.38 17.92 22.19
CA ILE A 144 -8.90 17.75 23.55
C ILE A 144 -9.69 18.99 23.92
N ALA A 145 -11.00 18.93 23.71
CA ALA A 145 -11.90 20.08 23.91
C ALA A 145 -11.87 20.66 25.34
N LYS A 146 -11.56 19.85 26.36
CA LYS A 146 -11.45 20.30 27.76
C LYS A 146 -10.26 21.23 27.98
N GLU A 147 -9.12 20.90 27.38
CA GLU A 147 -7.87 21.65 27.49
C GLU A 147 -7.76 22.72 26.39
N GLY A 148 -8.59 22.62 25.35
CA GLY A 148 -8.53 23.48 24.19
C GLY A 148 -7.29 23.25 23.34
N ILE A 149 -6.58 22.13 23.51
CA ILE A 149 -5.27 21.84 22.89
C ILE A 149 -5.38 20.68 21.90
N ILE A 150 -4.64 20.76 20.79
CA ILE A 150 -4.41 19.63 19.89
C ILE A 150 -3.22 18.82 20.38
N ARG A 151 -3.45 17.53 20.64
CA ARG A 151 -2.35 16.57 20.85
C ARG A 151 -1.98 15.93 19.53
N TRP A 152 -0.75 16.17 19.09
CA TRP A 152 -0.22 15.75 17.80
C TRP A 152 0.38 14.35 17.84
N HIS A 153 0.27 13.65 16.71
CA HIS A 153 1.06 12.48 16.39
C HIS A 153 2.12 12.91 15.37
N ILE A 154 3.39 12.83 15.75
CA ILE A 154 4.51 13.28 14.92
C ILE A 154 5.33 12.07 14.53
N LYS A 155 5.56 11.91 13.23
CA LYS A 155 6.48 10.91 12.68
C LYS A 155 7.73 11.61 12.15
N TRP A 156 8.87 11.31 12.75
CA TRP A 156 10.18 11.77 12.29
C TRP A 156 10.72 10.80 11.25
N VAL A 157 11.26 11.32 10.16
CA VAL A 157 11.84 10.52 9.07
C VAL A 157 13.23 11.07 8.77
N PHE A 158 14.25 10.30 9.14
CA PHE A 158 15.65 10.62 8.92
C PHE A 158 16.12 9.92 7.64
N HIS A 159 15.94 10.59 6.50
CA HIS A 159 16.17 10.01 5.18
C HIS A 159 17.60 9.51 4.95
N GLN A 160 18.61 10.13 5.56
CA GLN A 160 20.01 9.71 5.40
C GLN A 160 20.37 8.51 6.28
N ALA A 161 19.62 8.29 7.35
CA ALA A 161 19.81 7.19 8.30
C ALA A 161 18.86 6.00 8.05
N ASP A 162 17.87 6.18 7.15
CA ASP A 162 16.75 5.25 6.93
C ASP A 162 16.05 4.82 8.23
N ILE A 163 15.89 5.76 9.17
CA ILE A 163 15.16 5.54 10.43
C ILE A 163 13.92 6.41 10.49
N THR A 164 12.86 5.86 11.08
CA THR A 164 11.68 6.62 11.47
C THR A 164 11.36 6.47 12.94
N PHE A 165 11.05 7.58 13.61
CA PHE A 165 10.55 7.60 14.99
C PHE A 165 9.13 8.15 15.03
N THR A 166 8.39 7.82 16.08
CA THR A 166 7.03 8.29 16.28
C THR A 166 6.83 8.80 17.70
N ASN A 167 6.39 10.05 17.83
CA ASN A 167 5.98 10.66 19.08
C ASN A 167 4.46 10.76 19.08
N THR A 168 3.84 10.20 20.12
CA THR A 168 2.39 10.26 20.28
C THR A 168 2.03 11.26 21.37
N GLN A 169 0.87 11.91 21.22
CA GLN A 169 0.30 12.83 22.21
C GLN A 169 1.14 14.09 22.53
N VAL A 170 1.85 14.62 21.53
CA VAL A 170 2.67 15.84 21.68
C VAL A 170 1.78 17.07 21.87
N ASP A 171 2.08 17.91 22.86
CA ASP A 171 1.34 19.16 23.10
C ASP A 171 1.62 20.19 22.00
N GLU A 172 0.59 20.94 21.59
CA GLU A 172 0.71 21.96 20.53
C GLU A 172 1.67 23.11 20.89
N ASN A 173 1.87 23.37 22.17
CA ASN A 173 2.75 24.43 22.67
C ASN A 173 4.19 23.95 22.85
N THR A 174 4.45 22.65 22.67
CA THR A 174 5.82 22.14 22.75
C THR A 174 6.58 22.56 21.49
N PRO A 175 7.66 23.35 21.61
CA PRO A 175 8.40 23.76 20.44
C PRO A 175 9.05 22.53 19.80
N ILE A 176 8.92 22.44 18.48
CA ILE A 176 9.38 21.28 17.70
C ILE A 176 10.89 21.01 17.89
N ILE A 177 11.66 22.06 18.17
CA ILE A 177 13.10 21.97 18.43
C ILE A 177 13.41 21.16 19.70
N THR A 178 12.59 21.28 20.76
CA THR A 178 12.79 20.51 22.00
C THR A 178 12.52 19.03 21.79
N LEU A 179 11.52 18.71 20.95
CA LEU A 179 11.24 17.33 20.57
C LEU A 179 12.33 16.75 19.68
N LEU A 180 12.84 17.55 18.75
CA LEU A 180 13.92 17.15 17.86
C LEU A 180 15.25 16.97 18.62
N ALA A 181 15.53 17.82 19.62
CA ALA A 181 16.75 17.76 20.43
C ALA A 181 16.95 16.38 21.06
N HIS A 182 15.88 15.73 21.52
CA HIS A 182 15.92 14.36 22.05
C HIS A 182 16.53 13.34 21.07
N TYR A 183 16.39 13.56 19.75
CA TYR A 183 16.95 12.68 18.72
C TYR A 183 18.32 13.12 18.22
N MET A 184 18.66 14.41 18.38
CA MET A 184 19.90 15.01 17.89
C MET A 184 21.03 14.97 18.93
N GLU A 185 20.69 14.82 20.20
CA GLU A 185 21.67 14.63 21.27
C GLU A 185 21.75 13.13 21.60
N PRO A 186 22.97 12.58 21.80
CA PRO A 186 23.14 11.19 22.24
C PRO A 186 22.64 11.08 23.69
N SER A 187 21.36 10.77 23.83
CA SER A 187 20.69 10.52 25.10
C SER A 187 20.46 9.02 25.30
N ASP A 188 20.41 8.57 26.56
CA ASP A 188 20.20 7.17 26.96
C ASP A 188 18.87 6.56 26.47
N ALA A 189 18.01 7.38 25.87
CA ALA A 189 16.70 6.97 25.35
C ALA A 189 16.75 6.27 23.98
N LEU A 190 17.89 6.30 23.28
CA LEU A 190 18.08 5.68 21.97
C LEU A 190 18.91 4.40 22.08
N THR A 191 18.57 3.39 21.29
CA THR A 191 19.41 2.18 21.23
C THR A 191 20.77 2.52 20.60
N PRO A 192 21.83 1.74 20.90
CA PRO A 192 23.15 1.96 20.31
C PRO A 192 23.14 1.95 18.77
N GLU A 193 22.32 1.08 18.15
CA GLU A 193 22.15 1.00 16.69
C GLU A 193 21.48 2.25 16.10
N GLU A 194 20.49 2.81 16.79
CA GLU A 194 19.82 4.05 16.38
C GLU A 194 20.76 5.25 16.51
N THR A 195 21.56 5.29 17.57
CA THR A 195 22.57 6.33 17.80
C THR A 195 23.65 6.29 16.72
N GLU A 196 24.14 5.11 16.32
CA GLU A 196 25.12 4.96 15.24
C GLU A 196 24.57 5.46 13.90
N LYS A 197 23.34 5.08 13.55
CA LYS A 197 22.68 5.54 12.32
C LYS A 197 22.40 7.04 12.33
N LEU A 198 22.17 7.63 13.51
CA LEU A 198 21.99 9.07 13.67
C LEU A 198 23.32 9.85 13.79
N ALA A 199 24.48 9.19 13.77
CA ALA A 199 25.79 9.85 13.93
C ALA A 199 26.06 10.93 12.88
N TYR A 200 25.56 10.74 11.65
CA TYR A 200 25.62 11.78 10.61
C TYR A 200 24.88 13.06 11.06
N TYR A 201 23.70 12.91 11.66
CA TYR A 201 22.90 14.03 12.14
C TYR A 201 23.49 14.67 13.41
N HIS A 202 24.09 13.86 14.30
CA HIS A 202 24.78 14.35 15.49
C HIS A 202 26.03 15.17 15.14
N SER A 203 26.78 14.75 14.13
CA SER A 203 28.00 15.45 13.68
C SER A 203 27.72 16.74 12.91
N ALA A 204 26.54 16.89 12.31
CA ALA A 204 26.12 18.08 11.59
C ALA A 204 25.65 19.25 12.51
N SER A 205 26.08 19.24 13.78
CA SER A 205 25.48 19.96 14.92
C SER A 205 25.13 21.45 14.71
N TYR A 206 23.89 21.77 15.10
CA TYR A 206 23.27 22.99 15.66
C TYR A 206 23.58 24.41 15.18
N SER A 207 24.48 24.63 14.23
CA SER A 207 24.88 25.99 13.80
C SER A 207 23.91 26.66 12.82
N ARG A 208 22.88 25.97 12.33
CA ARG A 208 21.98 26.48 11.26
C ARG A 208 20.50 26.62 11.61
N ILE A 209 20.04 26.10 12.75
CA ILE A 209 18.59 26.03 13.08
C ILE A 209 18.18 27.07 14.15
N ALA A 210 19.15 27.69 14.84
CA ALA A 210 18.91 28.68 15.89
C ALA A 210 19.08 30.15 15.41
N SER A 211 18.87 30.44 14.13
CA SER A 211 18.89 31.80 13.57
C SER A 211 17.53 32.20 13.03
#